data_AF-A0A958BXR0-F1
#
_entry.id   AF-A0A958BXR0-F1
#
_cell.length_a   1.000
_cell.length_b   1.000
_cell.length_c   1.000
_cell.angle_alpha   90.00
_cell.angle_beta   90.00
_cell.angle_gamma   90.00
#
_symmetry.space_group_name_H-M   'P 1'
#
loop_
_entity.id
_entity.type
_entity.pdbx_description
1 polymer ?
#
loop_
_entity_poly.entity_id
_entity_poly.type
_entity_poly.pdbx_seq_one_letter_code
_entity_poly.pdbx_strand_id
1 'polypeptide(L)'
;PGVVAHALNNRAEIAIALTRTQALSEEDIVNNMRHELTHFFASLLSDGNLTAGFQEGIAQYVEKPTDRTSYDPAVLQLAFDQQRLLSWNQLDSSAEVFRDPQVAYPQSLSIASFLIDRYGFAKFVDFIKANATEPGYRSALEATYGQSADELEAEWRTYLPDYFAGRWQINALYAYDLTRVTQLVDNGAYSDAQSELTDITELLRTTDQVDKLTEAEHLLAEAQQGAAAGALADEARQALLANDYAQTIEKSNAAINSYQGLNYHARIEEIQVYIQRAEAGQDALVQLNQGEQLLSRFRLFEADQQIYDATMILQSLGNQPQADHGQALLAASSRRKSWLAYGLLGIGGLLVIFNVIRRLVFRYKTNPLEMEYTA
;
A
#
# COMPACT_ATOMS: atom_id res chain seq x y z
N PRO A 1 -28.56 29.32 33.90
CA PRO A 1 -27.84 29.12 32.62
C PRO A 1 -28.32 30.13 31.57
N GLY A 2 -27.41 30.90 31.00
CA GLY A 2 -27.73 31.86 29.94
C GLY A 2 -26.49 32.15 29.14
N VAL A 3 -26.71 32.54 27.88
CA VAL A 3 -25.67 32.84 26.88
C VAL A 3 -24.54 33.69 27.49
N VAL A 4 -23.30 33.20 27.40
CA VAL A 4 -22.09 33.82 27.98
C VAL A 4 -21.35 34.63 26.93
N ALA A 5 -21.24 34.09 25.73
CA ALA A 5 -20.85 34.82 24.54
C ALA A 5 -21.84 34.44 23.41
N HIS A 6 -21.91 35.25 22.35
CA HIS A 6 -22.75 34.96 21.19
C HIS A 6 -22.15 35.55 19.91
N ALA A 7 -21.97 34.72 18.90
CA ALA A 7 -21.57 35.11 17.56
C ALA A 7 -22.75 35.70 16.79
N LEU A 8 -22.56 36.92 16.30
CA LEU A 8 -23.48 37.62 15.42
C LEU A 8 -22.94 37.50 13.99
N ASN A 9 -23.19 36.35 13.35
CA ASN A 9 -22.59 35.97 12.07
C ASN A 9 -22.84 37.00 10.95
N ASN A 10 -23.98 37.68 10.96
CA ASN A 10 -24.32 38.73 10.00
C ASN A 10 -23.54 40.04 10.17
N ARG A 11 -22.83 40.21 11.30
CA ARG A 11 -22.06 41.41 11.63
C ARG A 11 -20.58 41.14 11.88
N ALA A 12 -20.15 39.88 11.84
CA ALA A 12 -18.80 39.47 12.23
C ALA A 12 -18.41 39.98 13.63
N GLU A 13 -19.37 39.95 14.56
CA GLU A 13 -19.20 40.42 15.94
C GLU A 13 -19.36 39.25 16.93
N ILE A 14 -18.59 39.25 18.01
CA ILE A 14 -18.81 38.36 19.16
C ILE A 14 -19.19 39.23 20.36
N ALA A 15 -20.39 39.03 20.90
CA ALA A 15 -20.85 39.70 22.10
C ALA A 15 -20.48 38.86 23.33
N ILE A 16 -19.89 39.46 24.36
CA ILE A 16 -19.50 38.77 25.59
C ILE A 16 -20.24 39.38 26.79
N ALA A 17 -20.93 38.55 27.56
CA ALA A 17 -21.62 38.94 28.77
C ALA A 17 -20.64 39.04 29.96
N LEU A 18 -19.98 40.20 30.10
CA LEU A 18 -18.89 40.44 31.07
C LEU A 18 -19.20 40.03 32.52
N THR A 19 -20.42 40.22 33.00
CA THR A 19 -20.78 39.85 34.39
C THR A 19 -20.85 38.33 34.59
N ARG A 20 -21.11 37.57 33.53
CA ARG A 20 -21.21 36.10 33.59
C ARG A 20 -19.87 35.42 33.36
N THR A 21 -18.95 36.07 32.67
CA THR A 21 -17.58 35.56 32.49
C THR A 21 -16.72 35.68 33.74
N GLN A 22 -17.02 36.63 34.65
CA GLN A 22 -16.26 36.84 35.89
C GLN A 22 -16.23 35.62 36.82
N ALA A 23 -17.22 34.73 36.74
CA ALA A 23 -17.31 33.53 37.57
C ALA A 23 -16.74 32.27 36.89
N LEU A 24 -16.18 32.40 35.69
CA LEU A 24 -15.66 31.29 34.90
C LEU A 24 -14.15 31.13 35.12
N SER A 25 -13.68 29.90 34.97
CA SER A 25 -12.24 29.66 34.84
C SER A 25 -11.71 30.30 33.56
N GLU A 26 -10.40 30.53 33.50
CA GLU A 26 -9.76 31.04 32.28
C GLU A 26 -10.03 30.13 31.07
N GLU A 27 -9.90 28.81 31.23
CA GLU A 27 -10.16 27.85 30.16
C GLU A 27 -11.63 27.87 29.72
N ASP A 28 -12.59 28.02 30.65
CA ASP A 28 -14.00 28.14 30.28
C ASP A 28 -14.28 29.44 29.50
N ILE A 29 -13.59 30.54 29.81
CA ILE A 29 -13.68 31.78 29.02
C ILE A 29 -13.13 31.54 27.61
N VAL A 30 -11.95 30.91 27.50
CA VAL A 30 -11.34 30.58 26.21
C VAL A 30 -12.22 29.61 25.41
N ASN A 31 -12.82 28.61 26.05
CA ASN A 31 -13.77 27.70 25.41
C ASN A 31 -14.99 28.41 24.84
N ASN A 32 -15.60 29.33 25.59
CA ASN A 32 -16.68 30.16 25.04
C ASN A 32 -16.20 30.94 23.80
N MET A 33 -14.97 31.47 23.82
CA MET A 33 -14.42 32.15 22.64
C MET A 33 -14.18 31.18 21.47
N ARG A 34 -13.66 29.98 21.71
CA ARG A 34 -13.49 28.93 20.67
C ARG A 34 -14.84 28.56 20.07
N HIS A 35 -15.85 28.34 20.90
CA HIS A 35 -17.20 28.02 20.51
C HIS A 35 -17.80 29.08 19.58
N GLU A 36 -17.81 30.35 20.01
CA GLU A 36 -18.40 31.43 19.21
C GLU A 36 -17.60 31.72 17.93
N LEU A 37 -16.27 31.68 17.98
CA LEU A 37 -15.44 31.82 16.78
C LEU A 37 -15.72 30.69 15.78
N THR A 38 -15.95 29.48 16.27
CA THR A 38 -16.30 28.34 15.41
C THR A 38 -17.64 28.54 14.72
N HIS A 39 -18.66 29.05 15.39
CA HIS A 39 -19.90 29.43 14.70
C HIS A 39 -19.66 30.42 13.56
N PHE A 40 -18.81 31.43 13.79
CA PHE A 40 -18.47 32.40 12.75
C PHE A 40 -17.76 31.74 11.55
N PHE A 41 -16.71 30.96 11.79
CA PHE A 41 -15.96 30.30 10.70
C PHE A 41 -16.78 29.21 10.00
N ALA A 42 -17.54 28.41 10.74
CA ALA A 42 -18.42 27.39 10.17
C ALA A 42 -19.49 28.05 9.29
N SER A 43 -20.08 29.16 9.73
CA SER A 43 -21.02 29.95 8.91
C SER A 43 -20.33 30.52 7.67
N LEU A 44 -19.09 31.01 7.77
CA LEU A 44 -18.36 31.54 6.63
C LEU A 44 -18.03 30.46 5.59
N LEU A 45 -17.55 29.30 6.04
CA LEU A 45 -17.16 28.20 5.16
C LEU A 45 -18.36 27.51 4.49
N SER A 46 -19.52 27.53 5.13
CA SER A 46 -20.75 26.89 4.64
C SER A 46 -21.72 27.85 3.97
N ASP A 47 -21.35 29.12 3.79
CA ASP A 47 -22.27 30.20 3.35
C ASP A 47 -23.56 30.29 4.20
N GLY A 48 -23.44 29.97 5.49
CA GLY A 48 -24.56 29.96 6.44
C GLY A 48 -25.53 28.78 6.31
N ASN A 49 -25.25 27.80 5.46
CA ASN A 49 -26.17 26.69 5.16
C ASN A 49 -26.05 25.49 6.11
N LEU A 50 -25.12 25.52 7.08
CA LEU A 50 -25.06 24.49 8.11
C LEU A 50 -26.28 24.55 9.04
N THR A 51 -26.82 23.38 9.34
CA THR A 51 -27.95 23.22 10.28
C THR A 51 -27.58 23.60 11.71
N ALA A 52 -28.59 23.89 12.54
CA ALA A 52 -28.37 24.21 13.95
C ALA A 52 -27.64 23.10 14.72
N GLY A 53 -28.03 21.83 14.52
CA GLY A 53 -27.34 20.70 15.15
C GLY A 53 -25.87 20.64 14.77
N PHE A 54 -25.54 20.73 13.47
CA PHE A 54 -24.13 20.73 13.05
C PHE A 54 -23.34 21.93 13.56
N GLN A 55 -23.92 23.14 13.56
CA GLN A 55 -23.27 24.34 14.11
C GLN A 55 -22.86 24.12 15.57
N GLU A 56 -23.78 23.63 16.40
CA GLU A 56 -23.54 23.38 17.83
C GLU A 56 -22.53 22.24 18.02
N GLY A 57 -22.68 21.13 17.29
CA GLY A 57 -21.77 19.99 17.38
C GLY A 57 -20.32 20.35 17.02
N ILE A 58 -20.11 21.14 15.96
CA ILE A 58 -18.78 21.61 15.57
C ILE A 58 -18.21 22.56 16.63
N ALA A 59 -19.03 23.51 17.12
CA ALA A 59 -18.62 24.47 18.13
C ALA A 59 -18.22 23.79 19.45
N GLN A 60 -18.95 22.75 19.86
CA GLN A 60 -18.61 21.94 21.03
C GLN A 60 -17.37 21.07 20.82
N TYR A 61 -17.16 20.53 19.62
CA TYR A 61 -16.01 19.67 19.33
C TYR A 61 -14.66 20.39 19.46
N VAL A 62 -14.62 21.69 19.14
CA VAL A 62 -13.40 22.50 19.26
C VAL A 62 -13.10 22.99 20.68
N GLU A 63 -14.01 22.78 21.63
CA GLU A 63 -13.75 23.14 23.01
C GLU A 63 -12.76 22.18 23.63
N LYS A 64 -11.86 22.71 24.45
CA LYS A 64 -10.98 21.88 25.25
C LYS A 64 -11.79 21.27 26.40
N PRO A 65 -11.69 19.96 26.66
CA PRO A 65 -12.39 19.35 27.78
C PRO A 65 -12.00 20.00 29.13
N THR A 66 -13.00 20.42 29.92
CA THR A 66 -12.85 20.90 31.30
C THR A 66 -13.80 20.13 32.22
N ASP A 67 -13.68 20.23 33.54
CA ASP A 67 -14.65 19.62 34.47
C ASP A 67 -16.09 20.11 34.24
N ARG A 68 -16.26 21.27 33.61
CA ARG A 68 -17.54 21.88 33.27
C ARG A 68 -18.03 21.49 31.88
N THR A 69 -17.14 21.39 30.90
CA THR A 69 -17.47 21.03 29.51
C THR A 69 -17.24 19.56 29.20
N SER A 70 -16.83 18.74 30.18
CA SER A 70 -16.83 17.28 30.08
C SER A 70 -18.27 16.86 29.88
N TYR A 71 -18.68 16.77 28.62
CA TYR A 71 -19.99 16.37 28.18
C TYR A 71 -20.26 15.03 28.79
N ASP A 72 -21.08 14.99 29.85
CA ASP A 72 -21.38 13.74 30.54
C ASP A 72 -22.05 12.80 29.52
N PRO A 73 -21.32 11.78 29.01
CA PRO A 73 -21.88 10.89 27.99
C PRO A 73 -23.09 10.15 28.55
N ALA A 74 -23.28 10.09 29.87
CA ALA A 74 -24.41 9.45 30.52
C ALA A 74 -25.75 10.10 30.13
N VAL A 75 -25.80 11.41 29.87
CA VAL A 75 -27.05 12.08 29.44
C VAL A 75 -27.46 11.60 28.05
N LEU A 76 -26.50 11.53 27.14
CA LEU A 76 -26.73 11.02 25.78
C LEU A 76 -27.02 9.51 25.79
N GLN A 77 -26.31 8.75 26.61
CA GLN A 77 -26.53 7.31 26.79
C GLN A 77 -27.93 7.03 27.32
N LEU A 78 -28.41 7.79 28.32
CA LEU A 78 -29.76 7.67 28.83
C LEU A 78 -30.81 7.96 27.74
N ALA A 79 -30.55 8.95 26.87
CA ALA A 79 -31.44 9.25 25.75
C ALA A 79 -31.41 8.15 24.67
N PHE A 80 -30.24 7.53 24.44
CA PHE A 80 -30.09 6.37 23.56
C PHE A 80 -30.89 5.17 24.07
N ASP A 81 -30.70 4.79 25.34
CA ASP A 81 -31.38 3.66 25.97
C ASP A 81 -32.91 3.83 26.00
N GLN A 82 -33.37 5.08 26.13
CA GLN A 82 -34.79 5.44 26.15
C GLN A 82 -35.38 5.70 24.75
N GLN A 83 -34.60 5.52 23.67
CA GLN A 83 -35.01 5.79 22.29
C GLN A 83 -35.53 7.23 22.09
N ARG A 84 -34.94 8.20 22.79
CA ARG A 84 -35.30 9.63 22.74
C ARG A 84 -34.37 10.47 21.86
N LEU A 85 -33.42 9.85 21.16
CA LEU A 85 -32.54 10.57 20.25
C LEU A 85 -33.33 11.16 19.08
N LEU A 86 -32.97 12.38 18.70
CA LEU A 86 -33.52 13.04 17.53
C LEU A 86 -32.98 12.35 16.26
N SER A 87 -33.78 12.28 15.20
CA SER A 87 -33.22 11.96 13.87
C SER A 87 -32.35 13.12 13.38
N TRP A 88 -31.42 12.88 12.45
CA TRP A 88 -30.61 13.97 11.89
C TRP A 88 -31.48 15.02 11.19
N ASN A 89 -32.62 14.61 10.61
CA ASN A 89 -33.59 15.52 10.03
C ASN A 89 -34.29 16.40 11.09
N GLN A 90 -34.51 15.89 12.31
CA GLN A 90 -35.05 16.72 13.40
C GLN A 90 -34.01 17.71 13.91
N LEU A 91 -32.72 17.33 13.92
CA LEU A 91 -31.62 18.24 14.27
C LEU A 91 -31.40 19.38 13.25
N ASP A 92 -31.97 19.25 12.05
CA ASP A 92 -32.01 20.34 11.06
C ASP A 92 -32.86 21.53 11.55
N SER A 93 -33.88 21.25 12.37
CA SER A 93 -34.76 22.28 12.90
C SER A 93 -34.20 22.90 14.19
N SER A 94 -33.88 24.20 14.14
CA SER A 94 -33.49 24.97 15.33
C SER A 94 -34.52 24.90 16.46
N ALA A 95 -35.82 24.85 16.13
CA ALA A 95 -36.89 24.74 17.11
C ALA A 95 -36.88 23.40 17.87
N GLU A 96 -36.47 22.31 17.22
CA GLU A 96 -36.32 21.00 17.84
C GLU A 96 -35.07 20.97 18.73
N VAL A 97 -33.94 21.49 18.23
CA VAL A 97 -32.67 21.57 18.97
C VAL A 97 -32.84 22.35 20.28
N PHE A 98 -33.51 23.51 20.23
CA PHE A 98 -33.72 24.33 21.42
C PHE A 98 -34.82 23.82 22.36
N ARG A 99 -35.61 22.83 21.96
CA ARG A 99 -36.65 22.25 22.81
C ARG A 99 -36.07 21.37 23.91
N ASP A 100 -35.05 20.58 23.58
CA ASP A 100 -34.32 19.74 24.54
C ASP A 100 -32.80 19.85 24.31
N PRO A 101 -32.20 20.99 24.68
CA PRO A 101 -30.78 21.22 24.48
C PRO A 101 -29.90 20.28 25.32
N GLN A 102 -30.45 19.67 26.39
CA GLN A 102 -29.73 18.69 27.21
C GLN A 102 -29.44 17.39 26.45
N VAL A 103 -30.27 17.04 25.46
CA VAL A 103 -30.05 15.89 24.58
C VAL A 103 -29.46 16.33 23.24
N ALA A 104 -30.02 17.39 22.64
CA ALA A 104 -29.66 17.80 21.28
C ALA A 104 -28.19 18.21 21.15
N TYR A 105 -27.62 18.88 22.16
CA TYR A 105 -26.22 19.33 22.12
C TYR A 105 -25.23 18.16 22.25
N PRO A 106 -25.27 17.31 23.31
CA PRO A 106 -24.42 16.11 23.36
C PRO A 106 -24.59 15.21 22.14
N GLN A 107 -25.81 15.08 21.62
CA GLN A 107 -26.06 14.31 20.41
C GLN A 107 -25.33 14.91 19.20
N SER A 108 -25.42 16.23 19.02
CA SER A 108 -24.75 16.94 17.93
C SER A 108 -23.23 16.83 18.01
N LEU A 109 -22.66 16.94 19.21
CA LEU A 109 -21.24 16.68 19.44
C LEU A 109 -20.86 15.26 19.02
N SER A 110 -21.63 14.24 19.43
CA SER A 110 -21.32 12.84 19.09
C SER A 110 -21.36 12.57 17.59
N ILE A 111 -22.18 13.31 16.82
CA ILE A 111 -22.22 13.23 15.36
C ILE A 111 -20.94 13.81 14.75
N ALA A 112 -20.51 14.99 15.22
CA ALA A 112 -19.24 15.59 14.80
C ALA A 112 -18.05 14.67 15.14
N SER A 113 -18.01 14.14 16.38
CA SER A 113 -17.01 13.16 16.80
C SER A 113 -17.01 11.92 15.91
N PHE A 114 -18.17 11.34 15.61
CA PHE A 114 -18.27 10.18 14.71
C PHE A 114 -17.69 10.47 13.32
N LEU A 115 -18.09 11.58 12.69
CA LEU A 115 -17.62 11.91 11.34
C LEU A 115 -16.11 12.15 11.30
N ILE A 116 -15.57 12.82 12.32
CA ILE A 116 -14.13 13.08 12.42
C ILE A 116 -13.36 11.80 12.75
N ASP A 117 -13.86 10.99 13.67
CA ASP A 117 -13.24 9.73 14.06
C ASP A 117 -13.17 8.73 12.91
N ARG A 118 -14.23 8.67 12.11
CA ARG A 118 -14.39 7.65 11.07
C ARG A 118 -13.74 8.05 9.75
N TYR A 119 -13.79 9.34 9.41
CA TYR A 119 -13.37 9.84 8.09
C TYR A 119 -12.27 10.90 8.15
N GLY A 120 -11.84 11.32 9.34
CA GLY A 120 -10.78 12.30 9.54
C GLY A 120 -11.27 13.75 9.57
N PHE A 121 -10.48 14.60 10.22
CA PHE A 121 -10.80 16.02 10.43
C PHE A 121 -10.82 16.81 9.10
N ALA A 122 -9.88 16.55 8.19
CA ALA A 122 -9.83 17.23 6.89
C ALA A 122 -11.09 16.98 6.07
N LYS A 123 -11.55 15.73 6.03
CA LYS A 123 -12.78 15.34 5.33
C LYS A 123 -14.03 15.96 5.96
N PHE A 124 -14.03 16.13 7.28
CA PHE A 124 -15.09 16.86 7.98
C PHE A 124 -15.12 18.36 7.62
N VAL A 125 -13.95 18.99 7.44
CA VAL A 125 -13.87 20.36 6.92
C VAL A 125 -14.39 20.45 5.48
N ASP A 126 -14.13 19.44 4.65
CA ASP A 126 -14.70 19.37 3.29
C ASP A 126 -16.23 19.29 3.33
N PHE A 127 -16.81 18.53 4.27
CA PHE A 127 -18.26 18.52 4.50
C PHE A 127 -18.80 19.91 4.85
N ILE A 128 -18.14 20.65 5.75
CA ILE A 128 -18.54 22.01 6.09
C ILE A 128 -18.54 22.91 4.84
N LYS A 129 -17.50 22.82 4.01
CA LYS A 129 -17.40 23.60 2.76
C LYS A 129 -18.44 23.18 1.72
N ALA A 130 -18.73 21.89 1.60
CA ALA A 130 -19.72 21.37 0.65
C ALA A 130 -21.12 21.95 0.90
N ASN A 131 -21.46 22.29 2.15
CA ASN A 131 -22.73 22.96 2.47
C ASN A 131 -22.88 24.35 1.81
N ALA A 132 -21.79 25.01 1.39
CA ALA A 132 -21.88 26.28 0.68
C ALA A 132 -22.45 26.14 -0.74
N THR A 133 -22.27 24.98 -1.37
CA THR A 133 -22.60 24.77 -2.80
C THR A 133 -23.69 23.73 -3.02
N GLU A 134 -23.81 22.76 -2.13
CA GLU A 134 -24.82 21.70 -2.25
C GLU A 134 -26.22 22.19 -1.80
N PRO A 135 -27.31 21.63 -2.36
CA PRO A 135 -28.68 22.08 -2.08
C PRO A 135 -29.13 21.99 -0.61
N GLY A 136 -28.40 21.25 0.23
CA GLY A 136 -28.65 21.11 1.66
C GLY A 136 -27.72 20.09 2.32
N TYR A 137 -27.77 20.01 3.65
CA TYR A 137 -26.80 19.21 4.41
C TYR A 137 -26.77 17.73 4.02
N ARG A 138 -27.91 17.14 3.62
CA ARG A 138 -27.99 15.74 3.19
C ARG A 138 -27.23 15.50 1.89
N SER A 139 -27.36 16.40 0.93
CA SER A 139 -26.59 16.38 -0.32
C SER A 139 -25.11 16.65 -0.07
N ALA A 140 -24.78 17.55 0.87
CA ALA A 140 -23.39 17.79 1.28
C ALA A 140 -22.73 16.56 1.92
N LEU A 141 -23.46 15.81 2.76
CA LEU A 141 -23.00 14.53 3.32
C LEU A 141 -22.73 13.51 2.21
N GLU A 142 -23.68 13.34 1.29
CA GLU A 142 -23.55 12.39 0.18
C GLU A 142 -22.40 12.73 -0.77
N ALA A 143 -22.26 14.00 -1.15
CA ALA A 143 -21.16 14.48 -1.99
C ALA A 143 -19.79 14.29 -1.31
N THR A 144 -19.72 14.47 0.01
CA THR A 144 -18.45 14.39 0.74
C THR A 144 -18.04 12.94 1.03
N TYR A 145 -18.95 12.16 1.59
CA TYR A 145 -18.67 10.82 2.11
C TYR A 145 -19.05 9.69 1.14
N GLY A 146 -19.78 9.99 0.07
CA GLY A 146 -20.26 8.98 -0.88
C GLY A 146 -21.36 8.07 -0.30
N GLN A 147 -21.98 8.49 0.80
CA GLN A 147 -23.03 7.76 1.52
C GLN A 147 -24.20 8.69 1.85
N SER A 148 -25.42 8.17 1.79
CA SER A 148 -26.60 8.96 2.14
C SER A 148 -26.60 9.34 3.62
N ALA A 149 -27.30 10.43 3.96
CA ALA A 149 -27.45 10.86 5.35
C ALA A 149 -28.09 9.79 6.25
N ASP A 150 -28.98 8.94 5.70
CA ASP A 150 -29.63 7.88 6.47
C ASP A 150 -28.68 6.71 6.77
N GLU A 151 -27.78 6.37 5.83
CA GLU A 151 -26.71 5.39 6.05
C GLU A 151 -25.73 5.88 7.11
N LEU A 152 -25.29 7.14 7.02
CA LEU A 152 -24.41 7.75 8.02
C LEU A 152 -25.09 7.86 9.39
N GLU A 153 -26.38 8.19 9.47
CA GLU A 153 -27.12 8.18 10.73
C GLU A 153 -27.19 6.77 11.34
N ALA A 154 -27.41 5.74 10.51
CA ALA A 154 -27.41 4.35 10.98
C ALA A 154 -26.03 3.93 11.49
N GLU A 155 -24.95 4.26 10.77
CA GLU A 155 -23.58 4.00 11.20
C GLU A 155 -23.23 4.75 12.50
N TRP A 156 -23.61 6.02 12.62
CA TRP A 156 -23.45 6.78 13.86
C TRP A 156 -24.14 6.11 15.04
N ARG A 157 -25.36 5.57 14.86
CA ARG A 157 -26.05 4.83 15.92
C ARG A 157 -25.30 3.57 16.34
N THR A 158 -24.60 2.91 15.42
CA THR A 158 -23.74 1.75 15.75
C THR A 158 -22.42 2.14 16.42
N TYR A 159 -21.97 3.39 16.23
CA TYR A 159 -20.79 3.95 16.87
C TYR A 159 -21.04 4.38 18.34
N LEU A 160 -22.28 4.73 18.69
CA LEU A 160 -22.63 5.24 20.03
C LEU A 160 -22.21 4.32 21.21
N PRO A 161 -22.34 2.98 21.17
CA PRO A 161 -21.84 2.12 22.24
C PRO A 161 -20.35 2.32 22.54
N ASP A 162 -19.51 2.43 21.52
CA ASP A 162 -18.07 2.69 21.68
C ASP A 162 -17.82 4.11 22.19
N TYR A 163 -18.60 5.08 21.70
CA TYR A 163 -18.61 6.46 22.21
C TYR A 163 -18.82 6.47 23.73
N PHE A 164 -19.86 5.79 24.23
CA PHE A 164 -20.16 5.70 25.66
C PHE A 164 -19.12 4.92 26.46
N ALA A 165 -18.45 3.94 25.82
CA ALA A 165 -17.40 3.14 26.45
C ALA A 165 -16.07 3.89 26.66
N GLY A 166 -16.00 5.18 26.32
CA GLY A 166 -14.84 6.04 26.56
C GLY A 166 -14.29 6.72 25.31
N ARG A 167 -14.76 6.34 24.11
CA ARG A 167 -14.28 6.94 22.85
C ARG A 167 -14.62 8.43 22.75
N TRP A 168 -15.61 8.93 23.48
CA TRP A 168 -15.91 10.37 23.62
C TRP A 168 -14.71 11.22 24.09
N GLN A 169 -13.71 10.59 24.73
CA GLN A 169 -12.49 11.27 25.20
C GLN A 169 -11.46 11.50 24.09
N ILE A 170 -11.59 10.80 22.96
CA ILE A 170 -10.72 10.96 21.79
C ILE A 170 -11.14 12.22 21.06
N ASN A 171 -10.17 13.07 20.73
CA ASN A 171 -10.41 14.34 20.05
C ASN A 171 -9.22 14.70 19.18
N ALA A 172 -9.46 14.99 17.91
CA ALA A 172 -8.41 15.31 16.94
C ALA A 172 -7.52 16.51 17.32
N LEU A 173 -8.03 17.44 18.14
CA LEU A 173 -7.33 18.67 18.53
C LEU A 173 -6.59 18.56 19.87
N TYR A 174 -7.04 17.68 20.77
CA TYR A 174 -6.55 17.61 22.15
C TYR A 174 -6.09 16.23 22.62
N ALA A 175 -6.59 15.16 22.01
CA ALA A 175 -6.34 13.77 22.40
C ALA A 175 -6.44 12.84 21.19
N TYR A 176 -5.54 13.03 20.21
CA TYR A 176 -5.53 12.28 18.96
C TYR A 176 -5.17 10.81 19.19
N ASP A 177 -5.93 9.91 18.54
CA ASP A 177 -5.71 8.46 18.59
C ASP A 177 -4.93 7.98 17.36
N LEU A 178 -3.71 7.48 17.59
CA LEU A 178 -2.84 6.94 16.54
C LEU A 178 -3.02 5.43 16.33
N THR A 179 -3.88 4.76 17.10
CA THR A 179 -4.02 3.28 17.10
C THR A 179 -4.22 2.72 15.70
N ARG A 180 -5.05 3.36 14.86
CA ARG A 180 -5.34 2.88 13.50
C ARG A 180 -4.09 2.92 12.62
N VAL A 181 -3.34 4.02 12.61
CA VAL A 181 -2.15 4.14 11.77
C VAL A 181 -1.00 3.31 12.29
N THR A 182 -0.89 3.11 13.61
CA THR A 182 0.02 2.12 14.20
C THR A 182 -0.30 0.72 13.68
N GLN A 183 -1.58 0.31 13.66
CA GLN A 183 -1.97 -0.99 13.10
C GLN A 183 -1.66 -1.13 11.61
N LEU A 184 -1.79 -0.07 10.81
CA LEU A 184 -1.40 -0.10 9.40
C LEU A 184 0.11 -0.36 9.25
N VAL A 185 0.93 0.34 10.03
CA VAL A 185 2.39 0.14 10.07
C VAL A 185 2.75 -1.29 10.51
N ASP A 186 2.16 -1.77 11.61
CA ASP A 186 2.39 -3.11 12.16
C ASP A 186 2.02 -4.23 11.16
N ASN A 187 0.94 -4.04 10.41
CA ASN A 187 0.48 -4.98 9.38
C ASN A 187 1.30 -4.88 8.08
N GLY A 188 2.22 -3.92 7.97
CA GLY A 188 3.02 -3.66 6.77
C GLY A 188 2.26 -2.96 5.65
N ALA A 189 1.11 -2.35 5.94
CA ALA A 189 0.34 -1.51 5.02
C ALA A 189 0.96 -0.10 4.92
N TYR A 190 2.26 -0.06 4.60
CA TYR A 190 3.08 1.14 4.72
C TYR A 190 2.68 2.28 3.79
N SER A 191 2.22 2.00 2.57
CA SER A 191 1.75 3.04 1.64
C SER A 191 0.48 3.73 2.14
N ASP A 192 -0.46 2.95 2.69
CA ASP A 192 -1.70 3.49 3.26
C ASP A 192 -1.40 4.29 4.53
N ALA A 193 -0.56 3.73 5.42
CA ALA A 193 -0.07 4.42 6.62
C ALA A 193 0.61 5.74 6.27
N GLN A 194 1.51 5.76 5.27
CA GLN A 194 2.22 6.96 4.85
C GLN A 194 1.25 8.05 4.40
N SER A 195 0.24 7.71 3.59
CA SER A 195 -0.75 8.67 3.12
C SER A 195 -1.48 9.33 4.29
N GLU A 196 -1.97 8.53 5.24
CA GLU A 196 -2.74 9.05 6.38
C GLU A 196 -1.86 9.82 7.37
N LEU A 197 -0.68 9.30 7.69
CA LEU A 197 0.27 9.95 8.61
C LEU A 197 0.76 11.30 8.07
N THR A 198 0.77 11.51 6.76
CA THR A 198 1.08 12.82 6.18
C THR A 198 0.04 13.86 6.62
N ASP A 199 -1.25 13.55 6.47
CA ASP A 199 -2.34 14.46 6.88
C ASP A 199 -2.39 14.63 8.40
N ILE A 200 -2.19 13.54 9.15
CA ILE A 200 -2.18 13.55 10.62
C ILE A 200 -1.06 14.42 11.16
N THR A 201 0.16 14.30 10.62
CA THR A 201 1.29 15.13 11.08
C THR A 201 1.08 16.60 10.74
N GLU A 202 0.46 16.92 9.60
CA GLU A 202 0.09 18.30 9.27
C GLU A 202 -0.92 18.86 10.29
N LEU A 203 -1.96 18.11 10.62
CA LEU A 203 -2.93 18.50 11.65
C LEU A 203 -2.27 18.67 13.02
N LEU A 204 -1.47 17.69 13.46
CA LEU A 204 -0.86 17.72 14.79
C LEU A 204 0.10 18.90 14.97
N ARG A 205 0.76 19.37 13.90
CA ARG A 205 1.58 20.60 13.90
C ARG A 205 0.80 21.86 14.23
N THR A 206 -0.53 21.86 14.04
CA THR A 206 -1.39 23.00 14.41
C THR A 206 -1.97 22.89 15.82
N THR A 207 -1.56 21.87 16.59
CA THR A 207 -2.05 21.60 17.95
C THR A 207 -0.93 21.62 18.97
N ASP A 208 -1.28 21.63 20.26
CA ASP A 208 -0.32 21.54 21.37
C ASP A 208 0.11 20.08 21.69
N GLN A 209 -0.27 19.10 20.85
CA GLN A 209 -0.04 17.67 21.09
C GLN A 209 1.36 17.22 20.66
N VAL A 210 2.41 17.79 21.26
CA VAL A 210 3.82 17.57 20.88
C VAL A 210 4.23 16.10 20.95
N ASP A 211 3.79 15.36 21.98
CA ASP A 211 4.11 13.94 22.13
C ASP A 211 3.50 13.11 21.00
N LYS A 212 2.23 13.40 20.65
CA LYS A 212 1.53 12.71 19.55
C LYS A 212 2.10 13.09 18.19
N LEU A 213 2.50 14.34 17.99
CA LEU A 213 3.20 14.76 16.78
C LEU A 213 4.50 13.97 16.62
N THR A 214 5.28 13.86 17.69
CA THR A 214 6.54 13.10 17.68
C THR A 214 6.32 11.62 17.35
N GLU A 215 5.30 11.00 17.97
CA GLU A 215 4.90 9.62 17.70
C GLU A 215 4.46 9.43 16.23
N ALA A 216 3.64 10.33 15.70
CA ALA A 216 3.18 10.30 14.32
C ALA A 216 4.31 10.53 13.31
N GLU A 217 5.26 11.42 13.59
CA GLU A 217 6.44 11.64 12.73
C GLU A 217 7.36 10.42 12.70
N HIS A 218 7.51 9.72 13.82
CA HIS A 218 8.23 8.45 13.87
C HIS A 218 7.54 7.38 13.01
N LEU A 219 6.23 7.18 13.20
CA LEU A 219 5.44 6.25 12.40
C LEU A 219 5.48 6.61 10.90
N LEU A 220 5.47 7.91 10.56
CA LEU A 220 5.55 8.36 9.18
C LEU A 220 6.91 7.99 8.55
N ALA A 221 8.00 8.15 9.29
CA ALA A 221 9.33 7.75 8.83
C ALA A 221 9.41 6.23 8.59
N GLU A 222 8.87 5.42 9.49
CA GLU A 222 8.78 3.96 9.33
C GLU A 222 7.92 3.59 8.10
N ALA A 223 6.76 4.23 7.94
CA ALA A 223 5.88 4.02 6.80
C ALA A 223 6.55 4.40 5.46
N GLN A 224 7.27 5.51 5.42
CA GLN A 224 8.04 5.91 4.23
C GLN A 224 9.13 4.89 3.88
N GLN A 225 9.89 4.42 4.89
CA GLN A 225 10.91 3.40 4.69
C GLN A 225 10.30 2.07 4.20
N GLY A 226 9.16 1.66 4.78
CA GLY A 226 8.47 0.42 4.42
C GLY A 226 7.83 0.49 3.04
N ALA A 227 7.29 1.64 2.65
CA ALA A 227 6.78 1.88 1.30
C ALA A 227 7.91 1.84 0.27
N ALA A 228 9.07 2.45 0.57
CA ALA A 228 10.26 2.35 -0.27
C ALA A 228 10.78 0.91 -0.40
N ALA A 229 10.75 0.13 0.69
CA ALA A 229 11.08 -1.30 0.65
C ALA A 229 10.13 -2.09 -0.27
N GLY A 230 8.83 -1.78 -0.23
CA GLY A 230 7.83 -2.36 -1.12
C GLY A 230 8.09 -2.03 -2.59
N ALA A 231 8.43 -0.78 -2.89
CA ALA A 231 8.79 -0.37 -4.25
C ALA A 231 10.02 -1.13 -4.77
N LEU A 232 11.06 -1.32 -3.94
CA LEU A 232 12.23 -2.14 -4.31
C LEU A 232 11.87 -3.60 -4.60
N ALA A 233 10.94 -4.19 -3.84
CA ALA A 233 10.47 -5.55 -4.09
C ALA A 233 9.70 -5.64 -5.42
N ASP A 234 8.88 -4.64 -5.74
CA ASP A 234 8.20 -4.56 -7.04
C ASP A 234 9.17 -4.38 -8.21
N GLU A 235 10.18 -3.52 -8.05
CA GLU A 235 11.27 -3.36 -9.04
C GLU A 235 12.03 -4.68 -9.24
N ALA A 236 12.34 -5.41 -8.17
CA ALA A 236 12.98 -6.72 -8.26
C ALA A 236 12.13 -7.72 -9.04
N ARG A 237 10.82 -7.77 -8.78
CA ARG A 237 9.89 -8.63 -9.51
C ARG A 237 9.83 -8.27 -10.99
N GLN A 238 9.81 -6.98 -11.33
CA GLN A 238 9.82 -6.51 -12.72
C GLN A 238 11.13 -6.89 -13.43
N ALA A 239 12.27 -6.70 -12.77
CA ALA A 239 13.58 -7.11 -13.29
C ALA A 239 13.63 -8.62 -13.56
N LEU A 240 13.06 -9.45 -12.67
CA LEU A 240 13.00 -10.90 -12.85
C LEU A 240 12.19 -11.28 -14.09
N LEU A 241 11.03 -10.64 -14.30
CA LEU A 241 10.20 -10.84 -15.49
C LEU A 241 10.89 -10.38 -16.77
N ALA A 242 11.75 -9.35 -16.68
CA ALA A 242 12.60 -8.90 -17.78
C ALA A 242 13.84 -9.79 -18.01
N ASN A 243 14.03 -10.83 -17.19
CA ASN A 243 15.21 -11.69 -17.15
C ASN A 243 16.53 -10.96 -16.80
N ASP A 244 16.42 -9.80 -16.13
CA ASP A 244 17.57 -9.10 -15.55
C ASP A 244 17.85 -9.64 -14.14
N TYR A 245 18.57 -10.76 -14.10
CA TYR A 245 18.87 -11.47 -12.86
C TYR A 245 19.77 -10.66 -11.91
N ALA A 246 20.71 -9.89 -12.44
CA ALA A 246 21.61 -9.07 -11.62
C ALA A 246 20.83 -7.98 -10.88
N GLN A 247 19.98 -7.25 -11.59
CA GLN A 247 19.13 -6.22 -10.99
C GLN A 247 18.11 -6.83 -10.02
N THR A 248 17.56 -8.01 -10.34
CA THR A 248 16.66 -8.73 -9.42
C THR A 248 17.32 -8.97 -8.06
N ILE A 249 18.56 -9.50 -8.05
CA ILE A 249 19.30 -9.81 -6.82
C ILE A 249 19.62 -8.52 -6.04
N GLU A 250 20.10 -7.49 -6.73
CA GLU A 250 20.42 -6.20 -6.11
C GLU A 250 19.20 -5.58 -5.40
N LYS A 251 18.09 -5.47 -6.12
CA LYS A 251 16.86 -4.85 -5.62
C LYS A 251 16.19 -5.68 -4.52
N SER A 252 16.22 -7.01 -4.65
CA SER A 252 15.70 -7.92 -3.62
C SER A 252 16.49 -7.79 -2.32
N ASN A 253 17.83 -7.76 -2.38
CA ASN A 253 18.65 -7.58 -1.19
C ASN A 253 18.43 -6.20 -0.54
N ALA A 254 18.29 -5.15 -1.34
CA ALA A 254 17.97 -3.81 -0.83
C ALA A 254 16.60 -3.79 -0.11
N ALA A 255 15.58 -4.43 -0.70
CA ALA A 255 14.26 -4.57 -0.08
C ALA A 255 14.31 -5.35 1.24
N ILE A 256 14.99 -6.51 1.26
CA ILE A 256 15.16 -7.34 2.47
C ILE A 256 15.86 -6.54 3.58
N ASN A 257 16.98 -5.88 3.27
CA ASN A 257 17.70 -5.08 4.25
C ASN A 257 16.83 -3.97 4.84
N SER A 258 16.00 -3.31 4.00
CA SER A 258 15.09 -2.27 4.47
C SER A 258 14.02 -2.82 5.40
N TYR A 259 13.38 -3.95 5.03
CA TYR A 259 12.37 -4.62 5.87
C TYR A 259 12.95 -5.17 7.19
N GLN A 260 14.17 -5.70 7.18
CA GLN A 260 14.88 -6.11 8.38
C GLN A 260 15.14 -4.93 9.32
N GLY A 261 15.50 -3.77 8.77
CA GLY A 261 15.65 -2.52 9.53
C GLY A 261 14.36 -2.08 10.23
N LEU A 262 13.20 -2.44 9.68
CA LEU A 262 11.86 -2.22 10.25
C LEU A 262 11.37 -3.37 11.12
N ASN A 263 12.18 -4.42 11.34
CA ASN A 263 11.78 -5.65 12.03
C ASN A 263 10.57 -6.35 11.38
N TYR A 264 10.28 -6.09 10.11
CA TYR A 264 9.14 -6.64 9.38
C TYR A 264 9.56 -7.85 8.54
N HIS A 265 9.12 -9.04 8.94
CA HIS A 265 9.62 -10.29 8.37
C HIS A 265 8.68 -10.95 7.36
N ALA A 266 7.41 -10.56 7.33
CA ALA A 266 6.37 -11.28 6.58
C ALA A 266 6.60 -11.34 5.06
N ARG A 267 7.29 -10.36 4.48
CA ARG A 267 7.60 -10.30 3.04
C ARG A 267 8.99 -10.82 2.67
N ILE A 268 9.86 -11.08 3.64
CA ILE A 268 11.25 -11.47 3.36
C ILE A 268 11.30 -12.80 2.61
N GLU A 269 10.51 -13.79 3.03
CA GLU A 269 10.49 -15.12 2.39
C GLU A 269 10.05 -15.04 0.93
N GLU A 270 9.04 -14.22 0.62
CA GLU A 270 8.59 -13.98 -0.75
C GLU A 270 9.72 -13.40 -1.61
N ILE A 271 10.40 -12.37 -1.11
CA ILE A 271 11.49 -11.70 -1.84
C ILE A 271 12.70 -12.64 -2.00
N GLN A 272 12.95 -13.53 -1.03
CA GLN A 272 14.00 -14.55 -1.12
C GLN A 272 13.79 -15.49 -2.32
N VAL A 273 12.53 -15.78 -2.69
CA VAL A 273 12.22 -16.57 -3.89
C VAL A 273 12.67 -15.86 -5.17
N TYR A 274 12.58 -14.53 -5.23
CA TYR A 274 13.09 -13.76 -6.38
C TYR A 274 14.60 -13.92 -6.52
N ILE A 275 15.34 -13.85 -5.41
CA ILE A 275 16.79 -14.09 -5.38
C ILE A 275 17.13 -15.49 -5.88
N GLN A 276 16.50 -16.53 -5.32
CA GLN A 276 16.77 -17.92 -5.70
C GLN A 276 16.53 -18.17 -7.20
N ARG A 277 15.46 -17.60 -7.76
CA ARG A 277 15.15 -17.72 -9.19
C ARG A 277 16.16 -16.95 -10.05
N ALA A 278 16.60 -15.78 -9.60
CA ALA A 278 17.59 -14.99 -10.31
C ALA A 278 18.99 -15.64 -10.28
N GLU A 279 19.40 -16.20 -9.14
CA GLU A 279 20.65 -16.97 -9.00
C GLU A 279 20.65 -18.18 -9.94
N ALA A 280 19.56 -18.96 -9.96
CA ALA A 280 19.41 -20.07 -10.89
C ALA A 280 19.50 -19.62 -12.37
N GLY A 281 18.91 -18.47 -12.69
CA GLY A 281 19.00 -17.87 -14.02
C GLY A 281 20.43 -17.46 -14.39
N GLN A 282 21.14 -16.81 -13.47
CA GLN A 282 22.52 -16.37 -13.66
C GLN A 282 23.46 -17.56 -13.83
N ASP A 283 23.31 -18.60 -13.01
CA ASP A 283 24.07 -19.84 -13.12
C ASP A 283 23.80 -20.54 -14.46
N ALA A 284 22.55 -20.59 -14.91
CA ALA A 284 22.20 -21.16 -16.20
C ALA A 284 22.83 -20.39 -17.37
N LEU A 285 22.87 -19.05 -17.32
CA LEU A 285 23.58 -18.24 -18.33
C LEU A 285 25.09 -18.52 -18.34
N VAL A 286 25.71 -18.69 -17.17
CA VAL A 286 27.12 -19.05 -17.06
C VAL A 286 27.38 -20.44 -17.65
N GLN A 287 26.55 -21.43 -17.31
CA GLN A 287 26.63 -22.79 -17.84
C GLN A 287 26.43 -22.83 -19.37
N LEU A 288 25.48 -22.04 -19.89
CA LEU A 288 25.24 -21.93 -21.33
C LEU A 288 26.49 -21.43 -22.07
N ASN A 289 27.12 -20.37 -21.55
CA ASN A 289 28.37 -19.83 -22.09
C ASN A 289 29.54 -20.83 -22.00
N GLN A 290 29.67 -21.55 -20.89
CA GLN A 290 30.68 -22.61 -20.74
C GLN A 290 30.46 -23.75 -21.74
N GLY A 291 29.20 -24.16 -21.93
CA GLY A 291 28.80 -25.13 -22.95
C GLY A 291 29.18 -24.68 -24.37
N GLU A 292 28.96 -23.42 -24.72
CA GLU A 292 29.37 -22.85 -26.00
C GLU A 292 30.91 -22.89 -26.17
N GLN A 293 31.67 -22.55 -25.12
CA GLN A 293 33.12 -22.66 -25.14
C GLN A 293 33.60 -24.11 -25.33
N LEU A 294 32.93 -25.09 -24.71
CA LEU A 294 33.22 -26.51 -24.90
C LEU A 294 32.94 -26.96 -26.36
N LEU A 295 31.85 -26.48 -26.98
CA LEU A 295 31.58 -26.70 -28.40
C LEU A 295 32.68 -26.14 -29.29
N SER A 296 33.24 -24.97 -28.95
CA SER A 296 34.35 -24.36 -29.70
C SER A 296 35.62 -25.21 -29.65
N ARG A 297 35.82 -25.97 -28.57
CA ARG A 297 36.97 -26.88 -28.34
C ARG A 297 36.70 -28.32 -28.77
N PHE A 298 35.64 -28.58 -29.54
CA PHE A 298 35.21 -29.90 -30.00
C PHE A 298 34.91 -30.92 -28.88
N ARG A 299 34.62 -30.46 -27.65
CA ARG A 299 34.18 -31.32 -26.53
C ARG A 299 32.66 -31.52 -26.55
N LEU A 300 32.17 -32.18 -27.60
CA LEU A 300 30.75 -32.18 -27.98
C LEU A 300 29.82 -32.82 -26.92
N PHE A 301 30.25 -33.91 -26.27
CA PHE A 301 29.41 -34.61 -25.28
C PHE A 301 29.27 -33.82 -23.96
N GLU A 302 30.38 -33.28 -23.44
CA GLU A 302 30.37 -32.42 -22.23
C GLU A 302 29.54 -31.15 -22.48
N ALA A 303 29.66 -30.58 -23.69
CA ALA A 303 28.92 -29.38 -24.06
C ALA A 303 27.40 -29.60 -24.12
N ASP A 304 26.94 -30.70 -24.73
CA ASP A 304 25.51 -30.97 -24.90
C ASP A 304 24.79 -31.06 -23.56
N GLN A 305 25.41 -31.72 -22.57
CA GLN A 305 24.81 -31.84 -21.23
C GLN A 305 24.67 -30.46 -20.57
N GLN A 306 25.74 -29.65 -20.54
CA GLN A 306 25.69 -28.33 -19.93
C GLN A 306 24.68 -27.39 -20.62
N ILE A 307 24.63 -27.41 -21.95
CA ILE A 307 23.70 -26.57 -22.70
C ILE A 307 22.26 -27.02 -22.45
N TYR A 308 21.99 -28.33 -22.40
CA TYR A 308 20.66 -28.86 -22.13
C TYR A 308 20.16 -28.45 -20.75
N ASP A 309 20.96 -28.68 -19.70
CA ASP A 309 20.59 -28.37 -18.32
C ASP A 309 20.32 -26.86 -18.15
N ALA A 310 21.21 -26.01 -18.69
CA ALA A 310 21.02 -24.56 -18.70
C ALA A 310 19.75 -24.12 -19.45
N THR A 311 19.50 -24.71 -20.63
CA THR A 311 18.32 -24.40 -21.45
C THR A 311 17.02 -24.72 -20.72
N MET A 312 16.95 -25.86 -20.03
CA MET A 312 15.78 -26.25 -19.26
C MET A 312 15.48 -25.27 -18.12
N ILE A 313 16.51 -24.81 -17.41
CA ILE A 313 16.36 -23.80 -16.34
C ILE A 313 15.87 -22.49 -16.92
N LEU A 314 16.52 -21.97 -17.97
CA LEU A 314 16.14 -20.71 -18.63
C LEU A 314 14.70 -20.76 -19.16
N GLN A 315 14.28 -21.89 -19.72
CA GLN A 315 12.90 -22.10 -20.16
C GLN A 315 11.92 -22.08 -18.99
N SER A 316 12.25 -22.71 -17.86
CA SER A 316 11.41 -22.70 -16.65
C SER A 316 11.28 -21.30 -16.02
N LEU A 317 12.29 -20.45 -16.21
CA LEU A 317 12.31 -19.06 -15.76
C LEU A 317 11.63 -18.10 -16.74
N GLY A 318 11.24 -18.55 -17.94
CA GLY A 318 10.62 -17.70 -18.96
C GLY A 318 11.61 -16.91 -19.83
N ASN A 319 12.92 -17.19 -19.74
CA ASN A 319 13.94 -16.55 -20.55
C ASN A 319 14.02 -17.18 -21.95
N GLN A 320 12.98 -16.97 -22.75
CA GLN A 320 12.85 -17.55 -24.10
C GLN A 320 14.04 -17.22 -25.02
N PRO A 321 14.55 -15.97 -25.10
CA PRO A 321 15.66 -15.66 -25.99
C PRO A 321 16.91 -16.51 -25.73
N GLN A 322 17.25 -16.74 -24.45
CA GLN A 322 18.43 -17.53 -24.07
C GLN A 322 18.16 -19.03 -24.14
N ALA A 323 16.93 -19.47 -23.84
CA ALA A 323 16.53 -20.87 -24.05
C ALA A 323 16.59 -21.26 -25.54
N ASP A 324 16.08 -20.41 -26.44
CA ASP A 324 16.14 -20.61 -27.88
C ASP A 324 17.58 -20.65 -28.40
N HIS A 325 18.45 -19.80 -27.84
CA HIS A 325 19.88 -19.83 -28.13
C HIS A 325 20.51 -21.19 -27.77
N GLY A 326 20.22 -21.71 -26.57
CA GLY A 326 20.68 -23.03 -26.14
C GLY A 326 20.17 -24.17 -27.03
N GLN A 327 18.90 -24.13 -27.42
CA GLN A 327 18.34 -25.10 -28.38
C GLN A 327 19.07 -25.05 -29.73
N ALA A 328 19.39 -23.85 -30.22
CA ALA A 328 20.15 -23.68 -31.46
C ALA A 328 21.57 -24.26 -31.35
N LEU A 329 22.25 -24.08 -30.21
CA LEU A 329 23.56 -24.67 -29.94
C LEU A 329 23.52 -26.21 -29.93
N LEU A 330 22.52 -26.82 -29.29
CA LEU A 330 22.31 -28.28 -29.29
C LEU A 330 22.07 -28.83 -30.71
N ALA A 331 21.27 -28.12 -31.50
CA ALA A 331 21.04 -28.47 -32.90
C ALA A 331 22.33 -28.38 -33.74
N ALA A 332 23.15 -27.35 -33.52
CA ALA A 332 24.43 -27.18 -34.18
C ALA A 332 25.43 -28.29 -33.79
N SER A 333 25.50 -28.64 -32.51
CA SER A 333 26.31 -29.75 -32.00
C SER A 333 25.91 -31.09 -32.65
N SER A 334 24.62 -31.38 -32.72
CA SER A 334 24.08 -32.59 -33.34
C SER A 334 24.44 -32.70 -34.83
N ARG A 335 24.40 -31.58 -35.56
CA ARG A 335 24.87 -31.54 -36.96
C ARG A 335 26.37 -31.83 -37.06
N ARG A 336 27.21 -31.23 -36.21
CA ARG A 336 28.68 -31.48 -36.20
C ARG A 336 29.00 -32.93 -35.90
N LYS A 337 28.34 -33.55 -34.91
CA LYS A 337 28.48 -34.98 -34.60
C LYS A 337 28.12 -35.86 -35.81
N SER A 338 27.05 -35.52 -36.52
CA SER A 338 26.62 -36.25 -37.73
C SER A 338 27.67 -36.16 -38.84
N TRP A 339 28.23 -34.97 -39.09
CA TRP A 339 29.31 -34.79 -40.07
C TRP A 339 30.57 -35.58 -39.71
N LEU A 340 30.96 -35.61 -38.43
CA LEU A 340 32.09 -36.43 -37.97
C LEU A 340 31.82 -37.92 -38.16
N ALA A 341 30.61 -38.39 -37.86
CA ALA A 341 30.22 -39.78 -38.09
C ALA A 341 30.27 -40.15 -39.58
N TYR A 342 29.72 -39.31 -40.47
CA TYR A 342 29.80 -39.52 -41.92
C TYR A 342 31.24 -39.49 -42.43
N GLY A 343 32.09 -38.59 -41.92
CA GLY A 343 33.51 -38.53 -42.25
C GLY A 343 34.26 -39.80 -41.84
N LEU A 344 34.02 -40.30 -40.63
CA LEU A 344 34.61 -41.55 -40.15
C LEU A 344 34.14 -42.76 -40.97
N LEU A 345 32.85 -42.83 -41.31
CA LEU A 345 32.32 -43.87 -42.20
C LEU A 345 32.94 -43.81 -43.60
N GLY A 346 33.12 -42.60 -44.15
CA GLY A 346 33.79 -42.38 -45.43
C GLY A 346 35.25 -42.84 -45.43
N ILE A 347 36.03 -42.48 -44.40
CA ILE A 347 37.42 -42.92 -44.23
C ILE A 347 37.49 -44.45 -44.05
N GLY A 348 36.62 -45.03 -43.23
CA GLY A 348 36.54 -46.48 -43.05
C GLY A 348 36.24 -47.21 -44.36
N GLY A 349 35.28 -46.70 -45.14
CA GLY A 349 34.95 -47.23 -46.46
C GLY A 349 36.14 -47.16 -47.43
N LEU A 350 36.85 -46.03 -47.47
CA LEU A 350 38.06 -45.87 -48.28
C LEU A 350 39.18 -46.84 -47.85
N LEU A 351 39.39 -47.04 -46.56
CA LEU A 351 40.38 -48.00 -46.05
C LEU A 351 40.03 -49.44 -46.45
N VAL A 352 38.75 -49.81 -46.41
CA VAL A 352 38.29 -51.13 -46.88
C VAL A 352 38.54 -51.29 -48.38
N ILE A 353 38.14 -50.31 -49.19
CA ILE A 353 38.38 -50.31 -50.65
C ILE A 353 39.87 -50.43 -50.96
N PHE A 354 40.71 -49.63 -50.30
CA PHE A 354 42.16 -49.69 -50.46
C PHE A 354 42.73 -51.07 -50.11
N ASN A 355 42.25 -51.69 -49.03
CA ASN A 355 42.71 -53.03 -48.61
C ASN A 355 42.26 -54.12 -49.59
N VAL A 356 41.06 -54.01 -50.16
CA VAL A 356 40.56 -54.89 -51.24
C VAL A 356 41.44 -54.76 -52.50
N ILE A 357 41.71 -53.53 -52.94
CA ILE A 357 42.60 -53.26 -54.10
C ILE A 357 43.99 -53.83 -53.83
N ARG A 358 44.57 -53.58 -52.65
CA ARG A 358 45.88 -54.13 -52.25
C ARG A 358 45.91 -55.65 -52.29
N ARG A 359 44.88 -56.34 -51.80
CA ARG A 359 44.77 -57.81 -51.87
C ARG A 359 44.68 -58.33 -53.31
N LEU A 360 43.92 -57.66 -54.17
CA LEU A 360 43.82 -58.02 -55.58
C LEU A 360 45.16 -57.87 -56.32
N VAL A 361 45.88 -56.76 -56.08
CA VAL A 361 47.21 -56.52 -56.66
C VAL A 361 48.25 -57.54 -56.16
N PHE A 362 48.22 -57.93 -54.89
CA PHE A 362 49.12 -58.96 -54.36
C PHE A 362 48.84 -60.35 -54.95
N ARG A 363 47.58 -60.72 -55.18
CA ARG A 363 47.21 -61.99 -55.85
C ARG A 363 47.74 -62.09 -57.28
N TYR A 364 47.82 -60.96 -57.99
CA TYR A 364 48.38 -60.90 -59.34
C TYR A 364 49.90 -61.04 -59.39
N LYS A 365 50.63 -60.69 -58.33
CA LYS A 365 52.10 -60.81 -58.29
C LYS A 365 52.62 -62.21 -57.92
N THR A 366 51.77 -63.12 -57.41
CA THR A 366 52.18 -64.46 -56.96
C THR A 366 51.82 -65.61 -57.93
N ASN A 367 51.23 -65.33 -59.10
CA ASN A 367 51.09 -66.32 -60.17
C ASN A 367 52.02 -65.93 -61.33
N PRO A 368 53.27 -66.42 -61.38
CA PRO A 368 54.01 -66.41 -62.64
C PRO A 368 53.26 -67.33 -63.60
N LEU A 369 52.92 -66.80 -64.77
CA LEU A 369 52.34 -67.57 -65.88
C LEU A 369 53.35 -68.67 -66.26
N GLU A 370 53.04 -69.93 -65.94
CA GLU A 370 53.70 -71.07 -66.59
C GLU A 370 53.33 -71.03 -68.08
N MET A 371 54.33 -70.76 -68.91
CA MET A 371 54.24 -70.91 -70.36
C MET A 371 54.22 -72.41 -70.69
N GLU A 372 53.06 -72.90 -71.15
CA GLU A 372 52.97 -74.21 -71.78
C GLU A 372 53.20 -74.03 -73.29
N TYR A 373 54.41 -74.38 -73.74
CA TYR A 373 54.73 -74.61 -75.15
C TYR A 373 54.25 -76.01 -75.54
N THR A 374 53.43 -76.11 -76.59
CA THR A 374 53.22 -77.37 -77.32
C THR A 374 53.57 -77.21 -78.79
N ALA A 375 54.21 -78.27 -79.30
CA ALA A 375 55.02 -78.39 -80.50
C ALA A 375 54.33 -78.18 -81.85
#